data_AF-A0A9E0NKU5-F1
#
_entry.id   AF-A0A9E0NKU5-F1
#
_cell.length_a   1.000
_cell.length_b   1.000
_cell.length_c   1.000
_cell.angle_alpha   90.00
_cell.angle_beta   90.00
_cell.angle_gamma   90.00
#
_symmetry.space_group_name_H-M   'P 1'
#
loop_
_entity.id
_entity.type
_entity.pdbx_description
1 polymer ?
#
loop_
_entity_poly.entity_id
_entity_poly.type
_entity_poly.pdbx_seq_one_letter_code
_entity_poly.pdbx_strand_id
1 'polypeptide(L)'
;LSAKFTLSFASIAMLILFVMMAIVIPLLEKERLENENHTIERLLANMEHQVELTMHVNGLYNASYWEKMELTMKNKLHDFIDAYQISPNTNEKELVFLLDTHFKDFTCNALLRHHQRIIYGTKGALPESSFFHITPFFEYETWILHDKTKHINICPAGDKEYLYIKALPKSDYDIAIYCHTQEFLKHRTQFEATIGSMLKKSFQNFKENSTGFAYMMWVNGAQKACDHNESLRKSYDDKAQNYNTTCCVSEASPTQQPLTGTLHSADYLKAAQEARPIRHLLPKKEDTSGKLYPALTWVRYFKGSREYPLILAATLYEEEIYRDLEPIILKFLPASLIALACAFALGWLFFKHSTSKIERLLRVAKTIKNGQLKERSGIKGEDDIDLLAQTFDTMLDSLEENIETLDAKVHKRTLELEHLLSEKEILLKEIHHRVKNNLSIIIALMQLKEHHAKSEESHAILLELQERIYAIELLHRQLYQSNSLKEICFDTYMQGLVENMRQTYATGVA
;
A
#
# COMPACT_ATOMS: atom_id res chain seq x y z
N LEU A 1 -31.95 -10.71 -11.98
CA LEU A 1 -31.17 -10.25 -10.80
C LEU A 1 -29.74 -10.81 -10.80
N SER A 2 -29.52 -12.07 -11.15
CA SER A 2 -28.20 -12.73 -11.00
C SER A 2 -27.05 -12.08 -11.79
N ALA A 3 -27.22 -11.77 -13.08
CA ALA A 3 -26.12 -11.26 -13.92
C ALA A 3 -25.58 -9.87 -13.49
N LYS A 4 -26.45 -8.97 -13.02
CA LYS A 4 -26.02 -7.64 -12.54
C LYS A 4 -25.28 -7.74 -11.20
N PHE A 5 -25.71 -8.65 -10.34
CA PHE A 5 -25.09 -8.85 -9.03
C PHE A 5 -23.69 -9.48 -9.17
N THR A 6 -23.55 -10.44 -10.08
CA THR A 6 -22.28 -11.13 -10.33
C THR A 6 -21.26 -10.20 -10.98
N LEU A 7 -21.71 -9.30 -11.85
CA LEU A 7 -20.87 -8.26 -12.44
C LEU A 7 -20.39 -7.26 -11.38
N SER A 8 -21.29 -6.86 -10.46
CA SER A 8 -20.95 -5.95 -9.35
C SER A 8 -19.94 -6.58 -8.39
N PHE A 9 -20.10 -7.86 -8.06
CA PHE A 9 -19.18 -8.57 -7.16
C PHE A 9 -17.79 -8.73 -7.79
N ALA A 10 -17.74 -9.09 -9.08
CA ALA A 10 -16.48 -9.18 -9.82
C ALA A 10 -15.76 -7.83 -9.92
N SER A 11 -16.51 -6.74 -10.12
CA SER A 11 -15.98 -5.37 -10.14
C SER A 11 -15.35 -4.98 -8.80
N ILE A 12 -16.04 -5.23 -7.68
CA ILE A 12 -15.55 -4.93 -6.33
C ILE A 12 -14.30 -5.76 -6.03
N ALA A 13 -14.33 -7.04 -6.37
CA ALA A 13 -13.22 -7.98 -6.20
C ALA A 13 -11.96 -7.51 -6.95
N MET A 14 -12.11 -7.09 -8.21
CA MET A 14 -11.02 -6.56 -9.03
C MET A 14 -10.47 -5.23 -8.47
N LEU A 15 -11.36 -4.35 -7.99
CA LEU A 15 -10.96 -3.09 -7.35
C LEU A 15 -10.15 -3.34 -6.07
N ILE A 16 -10.56 -4.28 -5.23
CA ILE A 16 -9.82 -4.65 -4.02
C ILE A 16 -8.44 -5.22 -4.37
N LEU A 17 -8.37 -6.10 -5.37
CA LEU A 17 -7.10 -6.67 -5.84
C LEU A 17 -6.14 -5.56 -6.32
N PHE A 18 -6.66 -4.61 -7.09
CA PHE A 18 -5.90 -3.46 -7.57
C PHE A 18 -5.38 -2.59 -6.43
N VAL A 19 -6.23 -2.24 -5.47
CA VAL A 19 -5.84 -1.45 -4.29
C VAL A 19 -4.79 -2.19 -3.45
N MET A 20 -4.98 -3.50 -3.23
CA MET A 20 -4.01 -4.33 -2.52
C MET A 20 -2.66 -4.34 -3.23
N MET A 21 -2.61 -4.55 -4.54
CA MET A 21 -1.34 -4.50 -5.29
C MET A 21 -0.69 -3.12 -5.26
N ALA A 22 -1.48 -2.05 -5.41
CA ALA A 22 -0.99 -0.68 -5.38
C ALA A 22 -0.39 -0.26 -4.03
N ILE A 23 -0.77 -0.92 -2.93
CA ILE A 23 -0.25 -0.67 -1.59
C ILE A 23 0.89 -1.63 -1.23
N VAL A 24 0.73 -2.92 -1.53
CA VAL A 24 1.69 -3.96 -1.12
C VAL A 24 3.00 -3.85 -1.87
N ILE A 25 2.99 -3.56 -3.18
CA ILE A 25 4.23 -3.48 -3.98
C ILE A 25 5.14 -2.35 -3.47
N PRO A 26 4.68 -1.09 -3.34
CA PRO A 26 5.52 -0.02 -2.80
C PRO A 26 5.98 -0.26 -1.36
N LEU A 27 5.16 -0.95 -0.55
CA LEU A 27 5.54 -1.31 0.82
C LEU A 27 6.70 -2.31 0.83
N LEU A 28 6.62 -3.36 0.00
CA LEU A 28 7.68 -4.36 -0.14
C LEU A 28 8.97 -3.75 -0.72
N GLU A 29 8.86 -2.87 -1.70
CA GLU A 29 10.00 -2.12 -2.25
C GLU A 29 10.67 -1.28 -1.17
N LYS A 30 9.89 -0.54 -0.38
CA LYS A 30 10.41 0.28 0.73
C LYS A 30 11.11 -0.57 1.79
N GLU A 31 10.49 -1.67 2.22
CA GLU A 31 11.06 -2.58 3.22
C GLU A 31 12.35 -3.23 2.71
N ARG A 32 12.38 -3.62 1.42
CA ARG A 32 13.59 -4.16 0.80
C ARG A 32 14.71 -3.12 0.74
N LEU A 33 14.40 -1.89 0.35
CA LEU A 33 15.36 -0.80 0.32
C LEU A 33 15.95 -0.51 1.71
N GLU A 34 15.13 -0.54 2.75
CA GLU A 34 15.56 -0.32 4.14
C GLU A 34 16.48 -1.44 4.65
N ASN A 35 16.16 -2.70 4.32
CA ASN A 35 17.01 -3.85 4.65
C ASN A 35 18.37 -3.82 3.92
N GLU A 36 18.38 -3.49 2.63
CA GLU A 36 19.63 -3.33 1.88
C GLU A 36 20.46 -2.16 2.41
N ASN A 37 19.81 -1.02 2.70
CA ASN A 37 20.46 0.12 3.32
C ASN A 37 21.16 -0.26 4.63
N HIS A 38 20.48 -1.00 5.52
CA HIS A 38 21.08 -1.46 6.78
C HIS A 38 22.26 -2.40 6.58
N THR A 39 22.19 -3.27 5.57
CA THR A 39 23.26 -4.22 5.24
C THR A 39 24.50 -3.49 4.73
N ILE A 40 24.33 -2.55 3.81
CA ILE A 40 25.43 -1.74 3.25
C ILE A 40 26.02 -0.81 4.31
N GLU A 41 25.19 -0.21 5.16
CA GLU A 41 25.64 0.64 6.26
C GLU A 41 26.51 -0.13 7.27
N ARG A 42 26.14 -1.37 7.62
CA ARG A 42 26.98 -2.25 8.45
C ARG A 42 28.30 -2.60 7.78
N LEU A 43 28.27 -2.89 6.48
CA LEU A 43 29.47 -3.18 5.70
C LEU A 43 30.41 -1.95 5.66
N LEU A 44 29.87 -0.77 5.39
CA LEU A 44 30.62 0.48 5.36
C LEU A 44 31.19 0.82 6.72
N ALA A 45 30.42 0.69 7.81
CA ALA A 45 30.93 0.93 9.16
C ALA A 45 32.09 -0.02 9.52
N ASN A 46 32.01 -1.28 9.13
CA ASN A 46 33.11 -2.22 9.32
C ASN A 46 34.35 -1.82 8.51
N MET A 47 34.18 -1.44 7.24
CA MET A 47 35.30 -0.98 6.41
C MET A 47 35.88 0.35 6.90
N GLU A 48 35.04 1.26 7.39
CA GLU A 48 35.42 2.53 8.00
C GLU A 48 36.35 2.30 9.19
N HIS A 49 35.94 1.45 10.13
CA HIS A 49 36.76 1.13 11.29
C HIS A 49 38.10 0.49 10.91
N GLN A 50 38.09 -0.38 9.91
CA GLN A 50 39.31 -1.01 9.39
C GLN A 50 40.27 0.01 8.76
N VAL A 51 39.75 0.95 7.98
CA VAL A 51 40.54 2.04 7.39
C VAL A 51 41.11 2.95 8.48
N GLU A 52 40.29 3.36 9.45
CA GLU A 52 40.73 4.21 10.58
C GLU A 52 41.84 3.56 11.41
N LEU A 53 41.67 2.29 11.78
CA LEU A 53 42.67 1.56 12.55
C LEU A 53 43.99 1.46 11.77
N THR A 54 43.90 1.18 10.47
CA THR A 54 45.08 1.05 9.61
C THR A 54 45.77 2.42 9.47
N MET A 55 45.02 3.50 9.22
CA MET A 55 45.55 4.86 9.19
C MET A 55 46.23 5.26 10.51
N HIS A 56 45.65 4.89 11.65
CA HIS A 56 46.22 5.16 12.97
C HIS A 56 47.55 4.43 13.18
N VAL A 57 47.58 3.11 12.92
CA VAL A 57 48.80 2.29 13.04
C VAL A 57 49.92 2.80 12.14
N ASN A 58 49.59 3.16 10.90
CA ASN A 58 50.57 3.73 9.96
C ASN A 58 51.06 5.11 10.43
N GLY A 59 50.19 5.93 11.03
CA GLY A 59 50.57 7.18 11.66
C GLY A 59 51.61 6.98 12.77
N LEU A 60 51.38 6.01 13.66
CA LEU A 60 52.33 5.65 14.74
C LEU A 60 53.65 5.10 14.18
N TYR A 61 53.59 4.23 13.18
CA TYR A 61 54.78 3.68 12.53
C TYR A 61 55.63 4.78 11.89
N ASN A 62 54.99 5.71 11.17
CA ASN A 62 55.70 6.83 10.53
C ASN A 62 56.31 7.79 11.56
N ALA A 63 55.62 8.07 12.66
CA ALA A 63 56.16 8.89 13.75
C ALA A 63 57.40 8.23 14.39
N SER A 64 57.30 6.94 14.74
CA SER A 64 58.42 6.19 15.31
C SER A 64 59.61 6.09 14.35
N TYR A 65 59.34 5.87 13.06
CA TYR A 65 60.38 5.83 12.03
C TYR A 65 61.07 7.19 11.88
N TRP A 66 60.30 8.28 11.89
CA TRP A 66 60.82 9.64 11.83
C TRP A 66 61.76 9.94 13.00
N GLU A 67 61.36 9.63 14.24
CA GLU A 67 62.22 9.81 15.42
C GLU A 67 63.54 9.03 15.30
N LYS A 68 63.45 7.76 14.86
CA LYS A 68 64.65 6.92 14.65
C LYS A 68 65.56 7.48 13.57
N MET A 69 64.99 7.95 12.46
CA MET A 69 65.74 8.59 11.38
C MET A 69 66.42 9.86 11.86
N GLU A 70 65.73 10.71 12.62
CA GLU A 70 66.26 11.99 13.10
C GLU A 70 67.43 11.76 14.06
N LEU A 71 67.30 10.79 14.97
CA LEU A 71 68.38 10.38 15.86
C LEU A 71 69.58 9.83 15.07
N THR A 72 69.34 8.97 14.08
CA THR A 72 70.40 8.40 13.23
C THR A 72 71.13 9.48 12.45
N MET A 73 70.39 10.45 11.90
CA MET A 73 70.94 11.59 11.20
C MET A 73 71.80 12.45 12.14
N LYS A 74 71.28 12.81 13.33
CA LYS A 74 72.00 13.63 14.32
C LYS A 74 73.31 12.96 14.74
N ASN A 75 73.29 11.66 15.01
CA ASN A 75 74.49 10.90 15.38
C ASN A 75 75.51 10.89 14.23
N LYS A 76 75.10 10.55 13.00
CA LYS A 76 76.00 10.56 11.84
C LYS A 76 76.60 11.93 11.56
N LEU A 77 75.80 12.99 11.71
CA LEU A 77 76.24 14.36 11.53
C LEU A 77 77.23 14.78 12.63
N HIS A 78 77.00 14.35 13.88
CA HIS A 78 77.94 14.56 14.97
C HIS A 78 79.27 13.84 14.73
N ASP A 79 79.24 12.55 14.38
CA ASP A 79 80.43 11.75 14.08
C ASP A 79 81.25 12.37 12.93
N PHE A 80 80.56 12.86 11.88
CA PHE A 80 81.19 13.55 10.77
C PHE A 80 81.85 14.86 11.22
N ILE A 81 81.15 15.70 11.99
CA ILE A 81 81.66 16.99 12.44
C ILE A 81 82.86 16.81 13.37
N ASP A 82 82.82 15.80 14.25
CA ASP A 82 83.93 15.50 15.15
C ASP A 82 85.17 15.05 14.36
N ALA A 83 84.99 14.18 13.36
CA ALA A 83 86.07 13.78 12.46
C ALA A 83 86.64 14.98 11.66
N TYR A 84 85.77 15.89 11.22
CA TYR A 84 86.19 17.13 10.54
C TYR A 84 86.99 18.06 11.47
N GLN A 85 86.57 18.23 12.72
CA GLN A 85 87.26 19.08 13.69
C GLN A 85 88.66 18.58 14.05
N ILE A 86 88.90 17.27 13.98
CA ILE A 86 90.23 16.66 14.20
C ILE A 86 91.20 17.04 13.07
N SER A 87 90.72 17.23 11.83
CA SER A 87 91.53 17.63 10.67
C SER A 87 90.80 18.66 9.78
N PRO A 88 90.75 19.94 10.21
CA PRO A 88 89.92 20.96 9.57
C PRO A 88 90.45 21.48 8.22
N ASN A 89 91.73 21.24 7.90
CA ASN A 89 92.39 21.64 6.64
C ASN A 89 92.28 20.57 5.54
N THR A 90 91.19 19.80 5.53
CA THR A 90 90.96 18.74 4.54
C THR A 90 90.67 19.34 3.16
N ASN A 91 91.33 18.81 2.12
CA ASN A 91 91.03 19.17 0.72
C ASN A 91 89.60 18.72 0.36
N GLU A 92 88.95 19.35 -0.63
CA GLU A 92 87.59 19.00 -1.08
C GLU A 92 87.41 17.50 -1.31
N LYS A 93 88.40 16.85 -1.93
CA LYS A 93 88.38 15.39 -2.17
C LYS A 93 88.36 14.56 -0.87
N GLU A 94 89.06 15.02 0.15
CA GLU A 94 89.08 14.35 1.46
C GLU A 94 87.77 14.60 2.21
N LEU A 95 87.18 15.78 2.07
CA LEU A 95 85.88 16.11 2.65
C LEU A 95 84.74 15.30 2.01
N VAL A 96 84.80 15.08 0.69
CA VAL A 96 83.91 14.17 -0.05
C VAL A 96 84.07 12.74 0.45
N PHE A 97 85.31 12.24 0.56
CA PHE A 97 85.57 10.89 1.07
C PHE A 97 85.08 10.70 2.51
N LEU A 98 85.26 11.71 3.36
CA LEU A 98 84.76 11.72 4.73
C LEU A 98 83.23 11.67 4.75
N LEU A 99 82.58 12.48 3.91
CA LEU A 99 81.11 12.49 3.82
C LEU A 99 80.57 11.13 3.38
N ASP A 100 81.12 10.55 2.31
CA ASP A 100 80.74 9.22 1.85
C ASP A 100 80.94 8.16 2.93
N THR A 101 82.05 8.21 3.66
CA THR A 101 82.35 7.22 4.70
C THR A 101 81.31 7.24 5.83
N HIS A 102 80.92 8.43 6.29
CA HIS A 102 79.95 8.56 7.39
C HIS A 102 78.48 8.36 6.94
N PHE A 103 78.17 8.64 5.67
CA PHE A 103 76.80 8.60 5.12
C PHE A 103 76.53 7.45 4.12
N LYS A 104 77.47 6.53 3.88
CA LYS A 104 77.38 5.42 2.92
C LYS A 104 76.06 4.61 2.95
N ASP A 105 75.54 4.38 4.15
CA ASP A 105 74.32 3.59 4.40
C ASP A 105 73.15 4.43 4.91
N PHE A 106 73.24 5.76 4.78
CA PHE A 106 72.18 6.64 5.25
C PHE A 106 71.03 6.73 4.23
N THR A 107 69.79 6.80 4.74
CA THR A 107 68.59 6.74 3.91
C THR A 107 68.37 7.98 3.07
N CYS A 108 68.94 9.13 3.44
CA CYS A 108 68.82 10.38 2.70
C CYS A 108 70.08 10.72 1.91
N ASN A 109 69.98 11.70 0.99
CA ASN A 109 71.14 12.26 0.30
C ASN A 109 71.83 13.30 1.20
N ALA A 110 73.11 13.09 1.49
CA ALA A 110 73.93 14.08 2.19
C ALA A 110 74.70 14.88 1.15
N LEU A 111 74.54 16.20 1.19
CA LEU A 111 75.09 17.13 0.20
C LEU A 111 76.16 17.98 0.86
N LEU A 112 77.36 18.00 0.26
CA LEU A 112 78.41 18.94 0.60
C LEU A 112 78.23 20.20 -0.23
N ARG A 113 78.31 21.35 0.44
CA ARG A 113 78.14 22.66 -0.19
C ARG A 113 79.27 23.59 0.19
N HIS A 114 79.55 24.54 -0.70
CA HIS A 114 80.50 25.63 -0.48
C HIS A 114 79.91 26.90 -1.05
N HIS A 115 79.87 27.97 -0.26
CA HIS A 115 79.19 29.22 -0.64
C HIS A 115 77.78 28.97 -1.20
N GLN A 116 77.01 28.11 -0.51
CA GLN A 116 75.64 27.70 -0.84
C GLN A 116 75.46 26.85 -2.11
N ARG A 117 76.52 26.59 -2.89
CA ARG A 117 76.47 25.72 -4.08
C ARG A 117 76.76 24.27 -3.72
N ILE A 118 75.99 23.34 -4.30
CA ILE A 118 76.23 21.90 -4.13
C ILE A 118 77.52 21.53 -4.88
N ILE A 119 78.46 20.92 -4.16
CA ILE A 119 79.70 20.38 -4.73
C ILE A 119 79.55 18.89 -4.98
N TYR A 120 78.96 18.17 -4.01
CA TYR A 120 78.87 16.73 -4.02
C TYR A 120 77.61 16.26 -3.29
N GLY A 121 77.09 15.10 -3.68
CA GLY A 121 75.99 14.42 -3.00
C GLY A 121 76.24 12.93 -2.94
N THR A 122 76.05 12.31 -1.79
CA THR A 122 76.32 10.87 -1.56
C THR A 122 75.46 9.95 -2.41
N LYS A 123 74.31 10.43 -2.91
CA LYS A 123 73.45 9.73 -3.87
C LYS A 123 73.43 10.35 -5.27
N GLY A 124 74.39 11.21 -5.57
CA GLY A 124 74.46 11.97 -6.82
C GLY A 124 73.71 13.30 -6.78
N ALA A 125 73.54 13.89 -7.96
CA ALA A 125 72.93 15.21 -8.15
C ALA A 125 71.42 15.20 -7.86
N LEU A 126 70.92 16.32 -7.34
CA LEU A 126 69.50 16.53 -7.13
C LEU A 126 68.77 16.80 -8.47
N PRO A 127 67.47 16.48 -8.58
CA PRO A 127 66.65 16.91 -9.71
C PRO A 127 66.56 18.44 -9.78
N GLU A 128 66.55 19.01 -10.99
CA GLU A 128 66.38 20.47 -11.20
C GLU A 128 65.07 21.00 -10.59
N SER A 129 64.06 20.15 -10.46
CA SER A 129 62.76 20.46 -9.86
C SER A 129 62.71 20.37 -8.33
N SER A 130 63.83 20.07 -7.66
CA SER A 130 63.86 19.97 -6.20
C SER A 130 63.74 21.36 -5.54
N PHE A 131 63.09 21.40 -4.37
CA PHE A 131 62.91 22.59 -3.54
C PHE A 131 64.22 23.33 -3.28
N PHE A 132 65.32 22.59 -3.23
CA PHE A 132 66.67 23.11 -3.06
C PHE A 132 67.07 24.12 -4.15
N HIS A 133 66.63 23.94 -5.40
CA HIS A 133 66.94 24.85 -6.51
C HIS A 133 65.96 26.02 -6.65
N ILE A 134 64.81 25.96 -5.97
CA ILE A 134 63.69 26.90 -6.15
C ILE A 134 63.74 28.03 -5.11
N THR A 135 64.35 27.80 -3.94
CA THR A 135 64.42 28.77 -2.84
C THR A 135 65.88 29.00 -2.40
N PRO A 136 66.37 30.24 -2.29
CA PRO A 136 67.76 30.49 -1.89
C PRO A 136 67.94 30.68 -0.37
N PHE A 137 66.86 30.92 0.38
CA PHE A 137 66.90 31.18 1.81
C PHE A 137 66.49 29.94 2.60
N PHE A 138 67.39 29.47 3.45
CA PHE A 138 67.15 28.33 4.32
C PHE A 138 67.60 28.65 5.75
N GLU A 139 66.81 28.19 6.70
CA GLU A 139 67.18 28.21 8.11
C GLU A 139 68.18 27.09 8.43
N TYR A 140 69.15 27.40 9.29
CA TYR A 140 70.13 26.44 9.75
C TYR A 140 69.61 25.71 10.99
N GLU A 141 70.00 24.44 11.11
CA GLU A 141 69.72 23.57 12.25
C GLU A 141 68.22 23.28 12.50
N THR A 142 67.36 23.57 11.53
CA THR A 142 65.92 23.24 11.54
C THR A 142 65.55 22.37 10.34
N TRP A 143 64.53 21.53 10.52
CA TRP A 143 63.92 20.81 9.40
C TRP A 143 63.01 21.76 8.62
N ILE A 144 63.32 21.93 7.34
CA ILE A 144 62.51 22.67 6.39
C ILE A 144 61.71 21.65 5.58
N LEU A 145 60.38 21.77 5.67
CA LEU A 145 59.44 20.91 4.97
C LEU A 145 58.91 21.65 3.74
N HIS A 146 59.11 21.08 2.56
CA HIS A 146 58.44 21.50 1.34
C HIS A 146 57.44 20.44 0.90
N ASP A 147 56.17 20.82 0.77
CA ASP A 147 55.13 19.95 0.24
C ASP A 147 54.82 20.38 -1.20
N LYS A 148 55.29 19.61 -2.19
CA LYS A 148 55.07 19.92 -3.60
C LYS A 148 53.60 19.90 -4.01
N THR A 149 52.73 19.30 -3.19
CA THR A 149 51.32 19.07 -3.54
C THR A 149 50.34 20.10 -3.03
N LYS A 150 50.78 21.01 -2.15
CA LYS A 150 49.91 21.93 -1.40
C LYS A 150 49.01 22.83 -2.28
N HIS A 151 49.35 23.06 -3.55
CA HIS A 151 48.60 23.96 -4.44
C HIS A 151 48.24 23.37 -5.82
N ILE A 152 48.57 22.11 -6.08
CA ILE A 152 48.49 21.53 -7.44
C ILE A 152 47.62 20.27 -7.47
N ASN A 153 47.46 19.53 -6.36
CA ASN A 153 46.91 18.18 -6.40
C ASN A 153 45.96 17.84 -5.24
N ILE A 154 44.79 17.29 -5.57
CA ILE A 154 43.86 16.69 -4.58
C ILE A 154 44.34 15.28 -4.21
N CYS A 155 45.03 14.59 -5.12
CA CYS A 155 45.66 13.32 -4.78
C CYS A 155 46.77 13.58 -3.74
N PRO A 156 46.84 12.79 -2.66
CA PRO A 156 47.95 12.84 -1.75
C PRO A 156 49.15 12.14 -2.38
N ALA A 157 49.72 12.68 -3.44
CA ALA A 157 51.08 12.37 -3.79
C ALA A 157 51.95 13.10 -2.77
N GLY A 158 52.06 12.60 -1.55
CA GLY A 158 52.96 13.16 -0.55
C GLY A 158 54.41 13.05 -1.01
N ASP A 159 54.79 13.80 -2.03
CA ASP A 159 56.14 14.15 -2.37
C ASP A 159 56.46 15.39 -1.53
N LYS A 160 56.86 15.11 -0.29
CA LYS A 160 57.46 16.11 0.57
C LYS A 160 58.96 15.95 0.51
N GLU A 161 59.63 17.07 0.46
CA GLU A 161 61.06 17.17 0.55
C GLU A 161 61.40 17.74 1.92
N TYR A 162 62.30 17.07 2.62
CA TYR A 162 62.79 17.49 3.92
C TYR A 162 64.24 17.90 3.76
N LEU A 163 64.55 19.09 4.24
CA LEU A 163 65.88 19.66 4.16
C LEU A 163 66.34 20.06 5.56
N TYR A 164 67.56 19.66 5.91
CA TYR A 164 68.21 20.07 7.15
C TYR A 164 69.62 20.55 6.81
N ILE A 165 70.01 21.75 7.24
CA ILE A 165 71.31 22.33 6.90
C ILE A 165 72.10 22.61 8.17
N LYS A 166 73.38 22.23 8.18
CA LYS A 166 74.33 22.53 9.25
C LYS A 166 75.64 23.06 8.70
N ALA A 167 76.07 24.22 9.21
CA ALA A 167 77.34 24.83 8.86
C ALA A 167 78.51 24.06 9.49
N LEU A 168 79.63 23.94 8.78
CA LEU A 168 80.85 23.36 9.33
C LEU A 168 81.63 24.41 10.13
N PRO A 169 82.15 24.08 11.31
CA PRO A 169 82.90 25.04 12.12
C PRO A 169 84.15 25.54 11.40
N LYS A 170 84.39 26.86 11.42
CA LYS A 170 85.61 27.50 10.87
C LYS A 170 85.85 27.21 9.38
N SER A 171 84.78 27.12 8.59
CA SER A 171 84.80 26.73 7.18
C SER A 171 83.69 27.43 6.39
N ASP A 172 83.91 27.65 5.08
CA ASP A 172 82.87 28.15 4.15
C ASP A 172 81.98 27.03 3.59
N TYR A 173 82.15 25.82 4.12
CA TYR A 173 81.40 24.64 3.76
C TYR A 173 80.22 24.40 4.71
N ASP A 174 79.13 23.89 4.16
CA ASP A 174 77.99 23.41 4.93
C ASP A 174 77.49 22.05 4.40
N ILE A 175 76.80 21.32 5.27
CA ILE A 175 76.19 20.04 4.93
C ILE A 175 74.68 20.22 4.91
N ALA A 176 74.08 19.80 3.80
CA ALA A 176 72.65 19.71 3.67
C ALA A 176 72.23 18.24 3.61
N ILE A 177 71.37 17.83 4.53
CA ILE A 177 70.69 16.54 4.48
C ILE A 177 69.37 16.76 3.75
N TYR A 178 69.28 16.18 2.55
CA TYR A 178 68.10 16.21 1.72
C TYR A 178 67.46 14.83 1.69
N CYS A 179 66.20 14.77 2.08
CA CYS A 179 65.45 13.53 2.10
C CYS A 179 64.12 13.66 1.38
N HIS A 180 63.79 12.64 0.61
CA HIS A 180 62.52 12.57 -0.09
C HIS A 180 61.53 11.67 0.65
N THR A 181 60.24 12.03 0.67
CA THR A 181 59.21 11.26 1.40
C THR A 181 59.13 9.80 0.96
N GLN A 182 59.41 9.49 -0.31
CA GLN A 182 59.46 8.10 -0.79
C GLN A 182 60.61 7.29 -0.19
N GLU A 183 61.71 7.93 0.22
CA GLU A 183 62.85 7.26 0.87
C GLU A 183 62.53 6.85 2.30
N PHE A 184 61.67 7.63 2.97
CA PHE A 184 61.18 7.36 4.33
C PHE A 184 59.99 6.41 4.37
N LEU A 185 59.13 6.50 3.37
CA LEU A 185 57.88 5.74 3.29
C LEU A 185 58.00 4.52 2.38
N LYS A 186 59.11 3.78 2.42
CA LYS A 186 59.32 2.56 1.61
C LYS A 186 58.16 1.54 1.74
N HIS A 187 57.46 1.55 2.87
CA HIS A 187 56.31 0.68 3.13
C HIS A 187 54.94 1.29 2.80
N ARG A 188 54.87 2.52 2.28
CA ARG A 188 53.58 3.16 1.95
C ARG A 188 52.83 2.47 0.81
N THR A 189 53.54 2.01 -0.21
CA THR A 189 52.94 1.20 -1.28
C THR A 189 52.37 -0.10 -0.72
N GLN A 190 53.03 -0.69 0.28
CA GLN A 190 52.50 -1.86 0.99
C GLN A 190 51.26 -1.50 1.81
N PHE A 191 51.25 -0.36 2.51
CA PHE A 191 50.11 0.13 3.27
C PHE A 191 48.86 0.36 2.40
N GLU A 192 48.97 1.15 1.32
CA GLU A 192 47.84 1.42 0.43
C GLU A 192 47.39 0.13 -0.27
N ALA A 193 48.31 -0.78 -0.63
CA ALA A 193 47.97 -2.09 -1.16
C ALA A 193 47.26 -3.00 -0.13
N THR A 194 47.66 -2.96 1.15
CA THR A 194 47.00 -3.73 2.21
C THR A 194 45.57 -3.25 2.42
N ILE A 195 45.34 -1.94 2.56
CA ILE A 195 43.98 -1.36 2.65
C ILE A 195 43.18 -1.74 1.41
N GLY A 196 43.75 -1.56 0.22
CA GLY A 196 43.05 -1.89 -1.03
C GLY A 196 42.67 -3.35 -1.14
N SER A 197 43.56 -4.28 -0.75
CA SER A 197 43.26 -5.71 -0.72
C SER A 197 42.15 -6.07 0.28
N MET A 198 42.16 -5.41 1.44
CA MET A 198 41.18 -5.61 2.50
C MET A 198 39.79 -5.12 2.08
N LEU A 199 39.71 -3.90 1.57
CA LEU A 199 38.47 -3.31 1.05
C LEU A 199 37.93 -4.12 -0.14
N LYS A 200 38.82 -4.54 -1.04
CA LYS A 200 38.46 -5.41 -2.16
C LYS A 200 37.85 -6.71 -1.65
N LYS A 201 38.45 -7.36 -0.65
CA LYS A 201 37.94 -8.61 -0.07
C LYS A 201 36.61 -8.42 0.67
N SER A 202 36.50 -7.40 1.51
CA SER A 202 35.25 -7.05 2.22
C SER A 202 34.12 -6.80 1.23
N PHE A 203 34.39 -6.08 0.15
CA PHE A 203 33.41 -5.82 -0.89
C PHE A 203 33.15 -7.04 -1.79
N GLN A 204 34.15 -7.85 -2.12
CA GLN A 204 33.97 -9.08 -2.91
C GLN A 204 33.08 -10.10 -2.20
N ASN A 205 33.24 -10.25 -0.89
CA ASN A 205 32.36 -11.11 -0.08
C ASN A 205 30.90 -10.62 -0.11
N PHE A 206 30.69 -9.32 -0.30
CA PHE A 206 29.36 -8.74 -0.55
C PHE A 206 28.93 -8.88 -2.03
N LYS A 207 29.90 -8.91 -2.95
CA LYS A 207 29.72 -8.93 -4.41
C LYS A 207 29.41 -10.30 -5.01
N GLU A 208 29.45 -11.40 -4.26
CA GLU A 208 29.22 -12.74 -4.83
C GLU A 208 27.92 -12.86 -5.65
N ASN A 209 26.95 -11.94 -5.47
CA ASN A 209 25.73 -11.84 -6.30
C ASN A 209 25.39 -10.42 -6.86
N SER A 210 26.30 -9.42 -6.84
CA SER A 210 25.97 -8.03 -7.27
C SER A 210 26.95 -7.40 -8.26
N THR A 211 26.48 -6.48 -9.11
CA THR A 211 27.33 -5.66 -10.00
C THR A 211 27.82 -4.37 -9.33
N GLY A 212 27.43 -4.16 -8.07
CA GLY A 212 27.93 -3.07 -7.23
C GLY A 212 29.45 -2.99 -7.16
N PHE A 213 29.93 -1.83 -6.74
CA PHE A 213 31.35 -1.58 -6.54
C PHE A 213 31.58 -0.54 -5.44
N ALA A 214 32.68 -0.71 -4.71
CA ALA A 214 33.21 0.31 -3.80
C ALA A 214 34.43 0.99 -4.41
N TYR A 215 34.71 2.17 -3.90
CA TYR A 215 35.88 2.95 -4.26
C TYR A 215 36.27 3.93 -3.15
N MET A 216 37.54 4.30 -3.14
CA MET A 216 38.06 5.34 -2.28
C MET A 216 38.61 6.49 -3.11
N MET A 217 38.27 7.71 -2.76
CA MET A 217 38.78 8.89 -3.46
C MET A 217 38.88 10.11 -2.55
N TRP A 218 39.73 11.04 -2.94
CA TRP A 218 39.89 12.36 -2.34
C TRP A 218 39.00 13.33 -3.09
N VAL A 219 38.30 14.20 -2.37
CA VAL A 219 37.37 15.17 -2.96
C VAL A 219 37.62 16.57 -2.40
N ASN A 220 37.50 17.61 -3.22
CA ASN A 220 37.64 19.00 -2.76
C ASN A 220 36.34 19.69 -2.35
N GLY A 221 35.18 19.04 -2.53
CA GLY A 221 33.88 19.61 -2.19
C GLY A 221 33.39 20.71 -3.14
N ALA A 222 34.01 20.89 -4.30
CA ALA A 222 33.53 21.80 -5.34
C ALA A 222 32.24 21.28 -6.02
N GLN A 223 31.42 22.20 -6.52
CA GLN A 223 30.20 21.93 -7.31
C GLN A 223 30.49 21.43 -8.74
N LYS A 224 31.70 20.94 -9.01
CA LYS A 224 32.12 20.43 -10.32
C LYS A 224 32.09 18.90 -10.30
N ALA A 225 31.65 18.31 -11.42
CA ALA A 225 31.56 16.87 -11.57
C ALA A 225 32.93 16.20 -11.36
N CYS A 226 32.93 14.98 -10.82
CA CYS A 226 34.07 14.09 -10.96
C CYS A 226 34.06 13.59 -12.41
N ASP A 227 34.66 14.34 -13.35
CA ASP A 227 34.64 14.02 -14.77
C ASP A 227 35.19 12.61 -15.06
N HIS A 228 34.53 11.96 -16.00
CA HIS A 228 34.34 10.51 -16.06
C HIS A 228 35.03 9.83 -17.21
N ASN A 229 35.27 10.61 -18.26
CA ASN A 229 35.78 10.14 -19.53
C ASN A 229 37.29 10.39 -19.68
N GLU A 230 37.91 11.01 -18.67
CA GLU A 230 39.35 11.18 -18.59
C GLU A 230 39.91 10.21 -17.54
N SER A 231 41.07 9.61 -17.81
CA SER A 231 41.76 8.77 -16.83
C SER A 231 41.95 9.57 -15.54
N LEU A 232 41.38 9.12 -14.42
CA LEU A 232 41.63 9.76 -13.12
C LEU A 232 43.13 9.68 -12.83
N ARG A 233 43.73 10.82 -12.41
CA ARG A 233 45.18 10.93 -12.22
C ARG A 233 45.64 9.95 -11.14
N LYS A 234 46.65 9.16 -11.45
CA LYS A 234 47.39 8.42 -10.44
C LYS A 234 48.34 9.37 -9.72
N SER A 235 48.63 9.07 -8.46
CA SER A 235 49.44 9.90 -7.55
C SER A 235 50.76 10.43 -8.17
N TYR A 236 51.39 9.71 -9.11
CA TYR A 236 52.76 9.99 -9.58
C TYR A 236 52.94 10.33 -11.08
N ASP A 237 51.91 10.77 -11.80
CA ASP A 237 52.11 11.19 -13.20
C ASP A 237 52.59 12.66 -13.28
N ASP A 238 53.87 12.88 -13.55
CA ASP A 238 54.50 14.20 -13.68
C ASP A 238 54.23 14.87 -15.05
N LYS A 239 53.76 14.12 -16.06
CA LYS A 239 53.55 14.60 -17.46
C LYS A 239 52.11 15.03 -17.76
N ALA A 240 51.35 15.17 -16.71
CA ALA A 240 49.91 15.14 -16.71
C ALA A 240 49.27 16.53 -16.95
N GLN A 241 49.12 16.93 -18.21
CA GLN A 241 48.62 18.27 -18.56
C GLN A 241 47.10 18.48 -18.49
N ASN A 242 46.26 17.46 -18.32
CA ASN A 242 44.80 17.60 -18.25
C ASN A 242 44.21 16.54 -17.31
N TYR A 243 44.16 16.81 -16.01
CA TYR A 243 43.49 15.92 -15.07
C TYR A 243 42.53 16.70 -14.19
N ASN A 244 41.41 16.08 -13.90
CA ASN A 244 40.37 16.66 -13.09
C ASN A 244 40.87 17.04 -11.68
N THR A 245 40.82 18.33 -11.37
CA THR A 245 41.23 18.91 -10.09
C THR A 245 40.10 18.91 -9.06
N THR A 246 39.12 17.99 -9.12
CA THR A 246 38.01 17.90 -8.14
C THR A 246 37.96 16.59 -7.38
N CYS A 247 38.37 15.49 -8.01
CA CYS A 247 38.31 14.15 -7.43
C CYS A 247 39.56 13.35 -7.81
N CYS A 248 40.12 12.60 -6.87
CA CYS A 248 41.27 11.73 -7.12
C CYS A 248 41.11 10.36 -6.48
N VAL A 249 41.24 9.29 -7.27
CA VAL A 249 41.12 7.91 -6.77
C VAL A 249 42.36 7.55 -5.95
N SER A 250 42.13 7.03 -4.75
CA SER A 250 43.20 6.51 -3.88
C SER A 250 43.80 5.23 -4.49
N GLU A 251 45.11 4.96 -4.32
CA GLU A 251 45.67 3.67 -4.77
C GLU A 251 45.12 2.50 -3.94
N ALA A 252 44.68 2.80 -2.70
CA ALA A 252 43.94 1.88 -1.85
C ALA A 252 42.49 1.63 -2.32
N SER A 253 42.03 2.29 -3.37
CA SER A 253 40.71 2.02 -3.93
C SER A 253 40.67 0.64 -4.59
N PRO A 254 39.68 -0.21 -4.28
CA PRO A 254 39.52 -1.48 -4.98
C PRO A 254 39.16 -1.28 -6.46
N THR A 255 38.56 -0.14 -6.81
CA THR A 255 38.23 0.25 -8.18
C THR A 255 39.11 1.42 -8.62
N GLN A 256 39.94 1.19 -9.64
CA GLN A 256 40.90 2.19 -10.14
C GLN A 256 40.25 3.30 -10.98
N GLN A 257 39.07 3.03 -11.55
CA GLN A 257 38.26 3.99 -12.31
C GLN A 257 36.79 3.79 -11.92
N PRO A 258 36.34 4.39 -10.80
CA PRO A 258 34.96 4.29 -10.36
C PRO A 258 34.04 5.09 -11.29
N LEU A 259 32.82 4.58 -11.46
CA LEU A 259 31.76 5.33 -12.11
C LEU A 259 31.02 6.12 -11.01
N THR A 260 31.12 7.43 -11.05
CA THR A 260 30.37 8.43 -10.26
C THR A 260 29.09 9.03 -10.93
N GLY A 261 28.77 8.66 -12.18
CA GLY A 261 27.67 9.14 -13.02
C GLY A 261 27.44 10.65 -13.10
N THR A 262 26.50 11.14 -12.30
CA THR A 262 26.02 12.52 -12.27
C THR A 262 26.40 13.24 -10.96
N LEU A 263 27.23 12.60 -10.13
CA LEU A 263 27.63 13.11 -8.83
C LEU A 263 28.69 14.21 -8.93
N HIS A 264 28.49 15.27 -8.17
CA HIS A 264 29.48 16.32 -7.92
C HIS A 264 30.28 16.00 -6.66
N SER A 265 31.48 16.55 -6.55
CA SER A 265 32.33 16.31 -5.37
C SER A 265 31.68 16.79 -4.06
N ALA A 266 30.84 17.83 -4.11
CA ALA A 266 30.05 18.34 -2.99
C ALA A 266 28.96 17.35 -2.51
N ASP A 267 28.38 16.57 -3.42
CA ASP A 267 27.30 15.63 -3.11
C ASP A 267 27.79 14.54 -2.16
N TYR A 268 29.03 14.07 -2.34
CA TYR A 268 29.68 13.12 -1.44
C TYR A 268 29.81 13.65 -0.01
N LEU A 269 30.26 14.89 0.15
CA LEU A 269 30.45 15.49 1.47
C LEU A 269 29.13 15.71 2.18
N LYS A 270 28.11 16.17 1.44
CA LYS A 270 26.76 16.34 1.98
C LYS A 270 26.19 15.00 2.44
N ALA A 271 26.26 13.98 1.61
CA ALA A 271 25.75 12.64 1.93
C ALA A 271 26.44 12.01 3.13
N ALA A 272 27.76 12.18 3.22
CA ALA A 272 28.53 11.66 4.34
C ALA A 272 28.24 12.40 5.66
N GLN A 273 27.85 13.69 5.61
CA GLN A 273 27.39 14.43 6.78
C GLN A 273 25.95 14.06 7.20
N GLU A 274 25.07 13.83 6.22
CA GLU A 274 23.66 13.49 6.46
C GLU A 274 23.44 11.99 6.77
N ALA A 275 24.47 11.15 6.58
CA ALA A 275 24.40 9.70 6.70
C ALA A 275 23.25 9.08 5.86
N ARG A 276 23.07 9.60 4.63
CA ARG A 276 22.03 9.14 3.71
C ARG A 276 22.64 8.80 2.35
N PRO A 277 22.17 7.73 1.68
CA PRO A 277 22.62 7.41 0.34
C PRO A 277 22.17 8.47 -0.67
N ILE A 278 23.02 8.70 -1.66
CA ILE A 278 22.74 9.58 -2.78
C ILE A 278 22.08 8.77 -3.88
N ARG A 279 20.88 9.18 -4.29
CA ARG A 279 20.23 8.65 -5.50
C ARG A 279 20.70 9.44 -6.71
N HIS A 280 21.29 8.77 -7.68
CA HIS A 280 21.80 9.42 -8.89
C HIS A 280 21.75 8.49 -10.10
N LEU A 281 22.07 9.03 -11.27
CA LEU A 281 22.11 8.28 -12.52
C LEU A 281 23.55 7.87 -12.84
N LEU A 282 23.76 6.60 -13.18
CA LEU A 282 25.05 5.97 -13.41
C LEU A 282 25.05 5.15 -14.72
N PRO A 283 26.08 5.26 -15.58
CA PRO A 283 26.23 4.35 -16.72
C PRO A 283 26.64 2.95 -16.27
N LYS A 284 26.30 1.92 -17.05
CA LYS A 284 26.78 0.54 -16.83
C LYS A 284 27.94 0.24 -17.77
N LYS A 285 28.96 -0.49 -17.29
CA LYS A 285 30.11 -0.90 -18.11
C LYS A 285 29.73 -1.84 -19.27
N GLU A 286 28.66 -2.61 -19.07
CA GLU A 286 28.18 -3.60 -20.05
C GLU A 286 27.29 -2.97 -21.13
N ASP A 287 26.74 -1.77 -20.89
CA ASP A 287 25.85 -1.09 -21.81
C ASP A 287 26.60 0.02 -22.58
N THR A 288 26.81 -0.22 -23.88
CA THR A 288 27.47 0.73 -24.78
C THR A 288 26.52 1.76 -25.38
N SER A 289 25.21 1.70 -25.08
CA SER A 289 24.21 2.63 -25.61
C SER A 289 24.28 4.05 -25.00
N GLY A 290 25.07 4.23 -23.93
CA GLY A 290 25.16 5.50 -23.20
C GLY A 290 23.96 5.76 -22.28
N LYS A 291 23.08 4.77 -22.06
CA LYS A 291 21.96 4.88 -21.14
C LYS A 291 22.45 4.97 -19.69
N LEU A 292 21.78 5.83 -18.92
CA LEU A 292 22.02 5.96 -17.49
C LEU A 292 20.96 5.21 -16.68
N TYR A 293 21.40 4.58 -15.60
CA TYR A 293 20.59 3.75 -14.72
C TYR A 293 20.54 4.34 -13.32
N PRO A 294 19.40 4.27 -12.62
CA PRO A 294 19.29 4.73 -11.24
C PRO A 294 20.15 3.87 -10.31
N ALA A 295 20.95 4.53 -9.48
CA ALA A 295 21.84 3.91 -8.52
C ALA A 295 21.83 4.68 -7.19
N LEU A 296 22.17 3.98 -6.13
CA LEU A 296 22.35 4.52 -4.79
C LEU A 296 23.82 4.42 -4.41
N THR A 297 24.38 5.52 -3.92
CA THR A 297 25.74 5.59 -3.42
C THR A 297 25.75 5.98 -1.95
N TRP A 298 26.31 5.12 -1.11
CA TRP A 298 26.57 5.39 0.30
C TRP A 298 27.99 5.88 0.46
N VAL A 299 28.20 6.85 1.36
CA VAL A 299 29.48 7.54 1.50
C VAL A 299 29.86 7.64 2.98
N ARG A 300 31.13 7.37 3.26
CA ARG A 300 31.82 7.71 4.50
C ARG A 300 32.96 8.65 4.19
N TYR A 301 33.27 9.55 5.11
CA TYR A 301 34.40 10.45 4.99
C TYR A 301 35.32 10.31 6.20
N PHE A 302 36.62 10.35 5.94
CA PHE A 302 37.65 10.32 6.96
C PHE A 302 38.26 11.70 7.05
N LYS A 303 38.13 12.33 8.23
CA LYS A 303 38.73 13.62 8.50
C LYS A 303 40.23 13.44 8.75
N GLY A 304 41.01 13.46 7.68
CA GLY A 304 42.48 13.38 7.76
C GLY A 304 43.13 14.70 8.20
N SER A 305 44.46 14.65 8.42
CA SER A 305 45.33 15.82 8.70
C SER A 305 45.51 16.77 7.49
N ARG A 306 44.82 16.55 6.37
CA ARG A 306 44.98 17.29 5.12
C ARG A 306 43.75 18.15 4.82
N GLU A 307 43.94 19.11 3.93
CA GLU A 307 42.95 20.09 3.47
C GLU A 307 41.74 19.44 2.74
N TYR A 308 41.93 18.24 2.16
CA TYR A 308 40.89 17.50 1.44
C TYR A 308 40.51 16.19 2.15
N PRO A 309 39.21 15.91 2.38
CA PRO A 309 38.76 14.66 2.97
C PRO A 309 38.91 13.47 2.01
N LEU A 310 39.28 12.32 2.58
CA LEU A 310 39.22 11.02 1.92
C LEU A 310 37.81 10.46 2.12
N ILE A 311 37.20 9.95 1.06
CA ILE A 311 35.91 9.28 1.12
C ILE A 311 36.02 7.82 0.75
N LEU A 312 35.17 7.00 1.37
CA LEU A 312 34.86 5.63 0.99
C LEU A 312 33.41 5.61 0.52
N ALA A 313 33.21 5.23 -0.74
CA ALA A 313 31.89 5.14 -1.33
C ALA A 313 31.59 3.72 -1.80
N ALA A 314 30.35 3.28 -1.59
CA ALA A 314 29.81 2.03 -2.13
C ALA A 314 28.60 2.35 -2.99
N THR A 315 28.53 1.79 -4.20
CA THR A 315 27.46 2.06 -5.16
C THR A 315 26.79 0.77 -5.59
N LEU A 316 25.44 0.78 -5.63
CA LEU A 316 24.60 -0.33 -6.06
C LEU A 316 23.48 0.20 -6.97
N TYR A 317 23.14 -0.51 -8.04
CA TYR A 317 22.03 -0.13 -8.92
C TYR A 317 20.68 -0.50 -8.29
N GLU A 318 19.67 0.34 -8.48
CA GLU A 318 18.33 0.11 -7.90
C GLU A 318 17.67 -1.19 -8.37
N GLU A 319 17.86 -1.54 -9.64
CA GLU A 319 17.37 -2.81 -10.19
C GLU A 319 17.94 -4.04 -9.47
N GLU A 320 19.13 -3.95 -8.86
CA GLU A 320 19.70 -5.07 -8.10
C GLU A 320 19.08 -5.18 -6.72
N ILE A 321 18.78 -4.04 -6.08
CA ILE A 321 18.07 -3.97 -4.80
C ILE A 321 16.71 -4.66 -4.92
N TYR A 322 16.04 -4.52 -6.06
CA TYR A 322 14.71 -5.07 -6.31
C TYR A 322 14.69 -6.37 -7.11
N ARG A 323 15.84 -6.93 -7.52
CA ARG A 323 15.92 -8.16 -8.33
C ARG A 323 15.24 -9.36 -7.65
N ASP A 324 15.36 -9.45 -6.33
CA ASP A 324 14.73 -10.53 -5.54
C ASP A 324 13.23 -10.33 -5.35
N LEU A 325 12.68 -9.13 -5.59
CA LEU A 325 11.25 -8.86 -5.50
C LEU A 325 10.49 -9.36 -6.74
N GLU A 326 11.10 -9.33 -7.93
CA GLU A 326 10.46 -9.82 -9.15
C GLU A 326 9.87 -11.25 -9.01
N PRO A 327 10.62 -12.27 -8.55
CA PRO A 327 10.06 -13.61 -8.38
C PRO A 327 9.04 -13.69 -7.25
N ILE A 328 9.11 -12.82 -6.24
CA ILE A 328 8.12 -12.74 -5.16
C ILE A 328 6.80 -12.18 -5.72
N ILE A 329 6.85 -11.04 -6.41
CA ILE A 329 5.70 -10.40 -7.05
C ILE A 329 5.05 -11.35 -8.07
N LEU A 330 5.86 -12.04 -8.88
CA LEU A 330 5.40 -13.00 -9.88
C LEU A 330 4.68 -14.21 -9.26
N LYS A 331 5.03 -14.62 -8.03
CA LYS A 331 4.32 -15.67 -7.28
C LYS A 331 3.05 -15.16 -6.59
N PHE A 332 3.01 -13.89 -6.19
CA PHE A 332 1.85 -13.29 -5.53
C PHE A 332 0.65 -13.13 -6.48
N LEU A 333 0.89 -12.74 -7.72
CA LEU A 333 -0.17 -12.50 -8.71
C LEU A 333 -1.08 -13.73 -8.93
N PRO A 334 -0.57 -14.95 -9.25
CA PRO A 334 -1.42 -16.12 -9.40
C PRO A 334 -2.10 -16.54 -8.09
N ALA A 335 -1.42 -16.42 -6.94
CA ALA A 335 -2.04 -16.72 -5.64
C ALA A 335 -3.24 -15.80 -5.36
N SER A 336 -3.12 -14.51 -5.70
CA SER A 336 -4.19 -13.52 -5.54
C SER A 336 -5.37 -13.77 -6.50
N LEU A 337 -5.09 -14.20 -7.74
CA LEU A 337 -6.13 -14.60 -8.70
C LEU A 337 -6.87 -15.86 -8.26
N ILE A 338 -6.17 -16.86 -7.72
CA ILE A 338 -6.78 -18.08 -7.17
C ILE A 338 -7.69 -17.73 -5.99
N ALA A 339 -7.21 -16.91 -5.05
CA ALA A 339 -8.01 -16.44 -3.93
C ALA A 339 -9.28 -15.71 -4.40
N LEU A 340 -9.18 -14.87 -5.44
CA LEU A 340 -10.30 -14.17 -6.05
C LEU A 340 -11.33 -15.14 -6.66
N ALA A 341 -10.85 -16.14 -7.41
CA ALA A 341 -11.70 -17.15 -8.02
C ALA A 341 -12.42 -18.00 -6.97
N CYS A 342 -11.74 -18.39 -5.89
CA CYS A 342 -12.34 -19.09 -4.75
C CYS A 342 -13.40 -18.24 -4.06
N ALA A 343 -13.12 -16.96 -3.80
CA ALA A 343 -14.08 -16.04 -3.19
C ALA A 343 -15.31 -15.85 -4.09
N PHE A 344 -15.12 -15.73 -5.41
CA PHE A 344 -16.23 -15.64 -6.37
C PHE A 344 -17.06 -16.92 -6.41
N ALA A 345 -16.41 -18.09 -6.42
CA ALA A 345 -17.12 -19.38 -6.42
C ALA A 345 -17.95 -19.58 -5.15
N LEU A 346 -17.40 -19.26 -3.97
CA LEU A 346 -18.11 -19.31 -2.69
C LEU A 346 -19.27 -18.31 -2.66
N GLY A 347 -19.04 -17.07 -3.09
CA GLY A 347 -20.06 -16.03 -3.17
C GLY A 347 -21.20 -16.41 -4.13
N TRP A 348 -20.88 -16.99 -5.29
CA TRP A 348 -21.86 -17.50 -6.25
C TRP A 348 -22.70 -18.64 -5.66
N LEU A 349 -22.06 -19.61 -4.98
CA LEU A 349 -22.75 -20.73 -4.34
C LEU A 349 -23.72 -20.24 -3.26
N PHE A 350 -23.27 -19.34 -2.38
CA PHE A 350 -24.11 -18.74 -1.35
C PHE A 350 -25.27 -17.95 -1.96
N PHE A 351 -25.00 -17.09 -2.93
CA PHE A 351 -26.03 -16.30 -3.62
C PHE A 351 -27.08 -17.19 -4.30
N LYS A 352 -26.64 -18.24 -5.00
CA LYS A 352 -27.54 -19.21 -5.66
C LYS A 352 -28.40 -19.92 -4.62
N HIS A 353 -27.81 -20.33 -3.50
CA HIS A 353 -28.53 -20.99 -2.43
C HIS A 353 -29.63 -20.08 -1.85
N SER A 354 -29.29 -18.86 -1.44
CA SER A 354 -30.24 -17.92 -0.83
C SER A 354 -31.32 -17.43 -1.80
N THR A 355 -30.94 -17.09 -3.04
CA THR A 355 -31.89 -16.59 -4.05
C THR A 355 -32.92 -17.66 -4.40
N SER A 356 -32.51 -18.93 -4.46
CA SER A 356 -33.44 -20.03 -4.77
C SER A 356 -34.54 -20.20 -3.72
N LYS A 357 -34.22 -19.98 -2.43
CA LYS A 357 -35.20 -20.00 -1.33
C LYS A 357 -36.20 -18.83 -1.45
N ILE A 358 -35.72 -17.63 -1.74
CA ILE A 358 -36.57 -16.44 -1.92
C ILE A 358 -37.48 -16.59 -3.15
N GLU A 359 -36.96 -17.09 -4.27
CA GLU A 359 -37.77 -17.35 -5.47
C GLU A 359 -38.88 -18.37 -5.21
N ARG A 360 -38.62 -19.36 -4.35
CA ARG A 360 -39.63 -20.35 -3.92
C ARG A 360 -40.73 -19.71 -3.07
N LEU A 361 -40.38 -18.87 -2.09
CA LEU A 361 -41.37 -18.08 -1.32
C LEU A 361 -42.23 -17.20 -2.23
N LEU A 362 -41.60 -16.50 -3.18
CA LEU A 362 -42.30 -15.63 -4.12
C LEU A 362 -43.28 -16.41 -5.02
N ARG A 363 -42.91 -17.64 -5.40
CA ARG A 363 -43.78 -18.54 -6.17
C ARG A 363 -45.01 -18.95 -5.36
N VAL A 364 -44.81 -19.40 -4.11
CA VAL A 364 -45.92 -19.79 -3.22
C VAL A 364 -46.82 -18.59 -2.92
N ALA A 365 -46.28 -17.42 -2.66
CA ALA A 365 -47.08 -16.20 -2.49
C ALA A 365 -47.94 -15.91 -3.74
N LYS A 366 -47.41 -16.16 -4.95
CA LYS A 366 -48.15 -15.97 -6.21
C LYS A 366 -49.25 -17.02 -6.42
N THR A 367 -49.04 -18.27 -6.01
CA THR A 367 -50.07 -19.32 -6.12
C THR A 367 -51.18 -19.13 -5.08
N ILE A 368 -50.83 -18.73 -3.86
CA ILE A 368 -51.80 -18.33 -2.82
C ILE A 368 -52.67 -17.16 -3.30
N LYS A 369 -52.06 -16.13 -3.90
CA LYS A 369 -52.81 -15.00 -4.50
C LYS A 369 -53.85 -15.46 -5.52
N ASN A 370 -53.58 -16.54 -6.24
CA ASN A 370 -54.48 -17.11 -7.24
C ASN A 370 -55.51 -18.10 -6.66
N GLY A 371 -55.63 -18.21 -5.33
CA GLY A 371 -56.64 -19.02 -4.64
C GLY A 371 -56.22 -20.44 -4.26
N GLN A 372 -54.96 -20.83 -4.49
CA GLN A 372 -54.47 -22.17 -4.14
C GLN A 372 -53.92 -22.21 -2.70
N LEU A 373 -54.82 -22.15 -1.72
CA LEU A 373 -54.49 -21.95 -0.30
C LEU A 373 -53.70 -23.10 0.37
N LYS A 374 -53.58 -24.27 -0.27
CA LYS A 374 -52.96 -25.47 0.30
C LYS A 374 -51.45 -25.60 0.04
N GLU A 375 -50.88 -24.72 -0.79
CA GLU A 375 -49.45 -24.76 -1.07
C GLU A 375 -48.64 -24.15 0.09
N ARG A 376 -47.50 -24.76 0.42
CA ARG A 376 -46.57 -24.28 1.45
C ARG A 376 -45.17 -24.18 0.88
N SER A 377 -44.34 -23.34 1.48
CA SER A 377 -42.98 -23.05 1.02
C SER A 377 -42.11 -24.31 0.95
N GLY A 378 -42.22 -25.20 1.94
CA GLY A 378 -41.43 -26.43 2.04
C GLY A 378 -39.91 -26.19 2.04
N ILE A 379 -39.49 -25.01 2.52
CA ILE A 379 -38.10 -24.66 2.77
C ILE A 379 -37.71 -25.24 4.13
N LYS A 380 -36.50 -25.81 4.22
CA LYS A 380 -35.94 -26.37 5.46
C LYS A 380 -34.50 -25.88 5.59
N GLY A 381 -34.10 -25.44 6.77
CA GLY A 381 -32.78 -24.90 7.07
C GLY A 381 -32.67 -24.40 8.51
N GLU A 382 -31.56 -23.73 8.83
CA GLU A 382 -31.32 -23.08 10.13
C GLU A 382 -31.00 -21.58 9.96
N ASP A 383 -31.23 -21.02 8.77
CA ASP A 383 -30.96 -19.60 8.46
C ASP A 383 -32.20 -18.71 8.61
N ASP A 384 -32.01 -17.38 8.65
CA ASP A 384 -33.10 -16.41 8.81
C ASP A 384 -34.19 -16.53 7.73
N ILE A 385 -33.81 -16.99 6.53
CA ILE A 385 -34.76 -17.25 5.43
C ILE A 385 -35.68 -18.43 5.77
N ASP A 386 -35.17 -19.43 6.49
CA ASP A 386 -35.98 -20.55 6.98
C ASP A 386 -36.98 -20.08 8.04
N LEU A 387 -36.55 -19.28 9.00
CA LEU A 387 -37.45 -18.69 9.99
C LEU A 387 -38.56 -17.86 9.31
N LEU A 388 -38.21 -17.07 8.30
CA LEU A 388 -39.16 -16.33 7.49
C LEU A 388 -40.13 -17.27 6.76
N ALA A 389 -39.63 -18.37 6.19
CA ALA A 389 -40.44 -19.35 5.48
C ALA A 389 -41.43 -20.07 6.41
N GLN A 390 -41.00 -20.47 7.60
CA GLN A 390 -41.86 -21.08 8.63
C GLN A 390 -42.93 -20.09 9.12
N THR A 391 -42.55 -18.84 9.35
CA THR A 391 -43.50 -17.78 9.75
C THR A 391 -44.52 -17.52 8.66
N PHE A 392 -44.09 -17.50 7.39
CA PHE A 392 -44.96 -17.37 6.23
C PHE A 392 -45.93 -18.55 6.12
N ASP A 393 -45.45 -19.79 6.27
CA ASP A 393 -46.29 -20.99 6.24
C ASP A 393 -47.33 -20.99 7.39
N THR A 394 -46.95 -20.54 8.59
CA THR A 394 -47.87 -20.39 9.74
C THR A 394 -48.97 -19.35 9.46
N MET A 395 -48.63 -18.26 8.76
CA MET A 395 -49.62 -17.28 8.31
C MET A 395 -50.58 -17.88 7.28
N LEU A 396 -50.09 -18.73 6.37
CA LEU A 396 -50.93 -19.43 5.40
C LEU A 396 -51.88 -20.43 6.07
N ASP A 397 -51.43 -21.16 7.09
CA ASP A 397 -52.28 -22.05 7.90
C ASP A 397 -53.44 -21.26 8.56
N SER A 398 -53.11 -20.13 9.17
CA SER A 398 -54.11 -19.25 9.78
C SER A 398 -55.10 -18.68 8.76
N LEU A 399 -54.66 -18.40 7.54
CA LEU A 399 -55.52 -17.91 6.46
C LEU A 399 -56.49 -19.00 5.99
N GLU A 400 -56.00 -20.23 5.80
CA GLU A 400 -56.81 -21.39 5.40
C GLU A 400 -57.91 -21.67 6.44
N GLU A 401 -57.56 -21.72 7.73
CA GLU A 401 -58.52 -21.94 8.82
C GLU A 401 -59.58 -20.81 8.88
N ASN A 402 -59.17 -19.56 8.72
CA ASN A 402 -60.10 -18.43 8.71
C ASN A 402 -61.10 -18.49 7.55
N ILE A 403 -60.68 -18.98 6.37
CA ILE A 403 -61.57 -19.12 5.22
C ILE A 403 -62.55 -20.28 5.43
N GLU A 404 -62.07 -21.44 5.89
CA GLU A 404 -62.93 -22.60 6.18
C GLU A 404 -63.98 -22.28 7.26
N THR A 405 -63.58 -21.61 8.34
CA THR A 405 -64.49 -21.22 9.42
C THR A 405 -65.51 -20.17 8.96
N LEU A 406 -65.12 -19.25 8.08
CA LEU A 406 -66.02 -18.25 7.52
C LEU A 406 -67.05 -18.90 6.59
N ASP A 407 -66.64 -19.81 5.71
CA ASP A 407 -67.54 -20.55 4.82
C ASP A 407 -68.57 -21.36 5.63
N ALA A 408 -68.13 -22.05 6.69
CA ALA A 408 -69.03 -22.79 7.58
C ALA A 408 -70.04 -21.85 8.28
N LYS A 409 -69.59 -20.67 8.72
CA LYS A 409 -70.43 -19.67 9.39
C LYS A 409 -71.45 -19.05 8.43
N VAL A 410 -71.03 -18.74 7.20
CA VAL A 410 -71.91 -18.24 6.14
C VAL A 410 -72.96 -19.30 5.81
N HIS A 411 -72.56 -20.55 5.59
CA HIS A 411 -73.49 -21.64 5.29
C HIS A 411 -74.54 -21.83 6.40
N LYS A 412 -74.10 -21.83 7.66
CA LYS A 412 -75.01 -21.90 8.82
C LYS A 412 -76.01 -20.74 8.83
N ARG A 413 -75.55 -19.50 8.59
CA ARG A 413 -76.43 -18.32 8.54
C ARG A 413 -77.43 -18.40 7.40
N THR A 414 -77.02 -18.89 6.23
CA THR A 414 -77.92 -19.10 5.10
C THR A 414 -79.03 -20.08 5.45
N LEU A 415 -78.69 -21.23 6.05
CA LEU A 415 -79.69 -22.23 6.50
C LEU A 415 -80.62 -21.68 7.58
N GLU A 416 -80.10 -20.92 8.56
CA GLU A 416 -80.92 -20.25 9.57
C GLU A 416 -81.92 -19.27 8.94
N LEU A 417 -81.48 -18.48 7.94
CA LEU A 417 -82.33 -17.53 7.24
C LEU A 417 -83.40 -18.23 6.38
N GLU A 418 -83.05 -19.30 5.68
CA GLU A 418 -83.99 -20.11 4.90
C GLU A 418 -85.06 -20.73 5.80
N HIS A 419 -84.68 -21.26 6.96
CA HIS A 419 -85.62 -21.80 7.94
C HIS A 419 -86.57 -20.72 8.48
N LEU A 420 -86.04 -19.56 8.88
CA LEU A 420 -86.85 -18.43 9.37
C LEU A 420 -87.80 -17.88 8.30
N LEU A 421 -87.38 -17.88 7.03
CA LEU A 421 -88.24 -17.51 5.90
C LEU A 421 -89.40 -18.50 5.78
N SER A 422 -89.13 -19.80 5.81
CA SER A 422 -90.16 -20.84 5.73
C SER A 422 -91.16 -20.77 6.89
N GLU A 423 -90.68 -20.57 8.13
CA GLU A 423 -91.56 -20.39 9.29
C GLU A 423 -92.48 -19.17 9.14
N LYS A 424 -91.94 -18.04 8.65
CA LYS A 424 -92.73 -16.84 8.38
C LYS A 424 -93.82 -17.08 7.32
N GLU A 425 -93.52 -17.79 6.25
CA GLU A 425 -94.48 -18.11 5.20
C GLU A 425 -95.63 -18.99 5.72
N ILE A 426 -95.32 -20.01 6.52
CA ILE A 426 -96.33 -20.90 7.13
C ILE A 426 -97.21 -20.11 8.10
N LEU A 427 -96.63 -19.29 8.97
CA LEU A 427 -97.37 -18.48 9.94
C LEU A 427 -98.35 -17.52 9.23
N LEU A 428 -97.88 -16.85 8.17
CA LEU A 428 -98.74 -15.97 7.37
C LEU A 428 -99.92 -16.75 6.77
N LYS A 429 -99.67 -17.91 6.18
CA LYS A 429 -100.73 -18.76 5.61
C LYS A 429 -101.78 -19.17 6.65
N GLU A 430 -101.36 -19.50 7.87
CA GLU A 430 -102.27 -19.84 8.97
C GLU A 430 -103.11 -18.65 9.43
N ILE A 431 -102.51 -17.45 9.55
CA ILE A 431 -103.25 -16.22 9.88
C ILE A 431 -104.35 -15.97 8.84
N HIS A 432 -104.03 -16.05 7.55
CA HIS A 432 -105.02 -15.83 6.49
C HIS A 432 -106.16 -16.86 6.52
N HIS A 433 -105.83 -18.13 6.79
CA HIS A 433 -106.83 -19.17 6.97
C HIS A 433 -107.77 -18.86 8.15
N ARG A 434 -107.23 -18.38 9.27
CA ARG A 434 -108.02 -17.97 10.45
C ARG A 434 -108.89 -16.75 10.19
N VAL A 435 -108.37 -15.73 9.50
CA VAL A 435 -109.17 -14.54 9.15
C VAL A 435 -110.34 -14.93 8.26
N LYS A 436 -110.12 -15.78 7.25
CA LYS A 436 -111.19 -16.32 6.41
C LYS A 436 -112.25 -17.04 7.26
N ASN A 437 -111.83 -17.98 8.12
CA ASN A 437 -112.76 -18.71 8.98
C ASN A 437 -113.56 -17.77 9.88
N ASN A 438 -112.92 -16.76 10.49
CA ASN A 438 -113.58 -15.79 11.36
C ASN A 438 -114.64 -14.99 10.59
N LEU A 439 -114.31 -14.46 9.41
CA LEU A 439 -115.26 -13.70 8.59
C LEU A 439 -116.44 -14.58 8.15
N SER A 440 -116.20 -15.83 7.73
CA SER A 440 -117.26 -16.77 7.36
C SER A 440 -118.20 -17.09 8.53
N ILE A 441 -117.66 -17.27 9.75
CA ILE A 441 -118.48 -17.49 10.96
C ILE A 441 -119.34 -16.26 11.28
N ILE A 442 -118.78 -15.05 11.16
CA ILE A 442 -119.53 -13.82 11.43
C ILE A 442 -120.69 -13.69 10.44
N ILE A 443 -120.47 -13.95 9.15
CA ILE A 443 -121.53 -13.94 8.12
C ILE A 443 -122.64 -14.95 8.47
N ALA A 444 -122.28 -16.18 8.85
CA ALA A 444 -123.26 -17.21 9.23
C ALA A 444 -124.09 -16.81 10.47
N LEU A 445 -123.46 -16.19 11.47
CA LEU A 445 -124.16 -15.68 12.66
C LEU A 445 -125.10 -14.52 12.31
N MET A 446 -124.70 -13.64 11.39
CA MET A 446 -125.55 -12.55 10.91
C MET A 446 -126.80 -13.08 10.21
N GLN A 447 -126.66 -14.05 9.30
CA GLN A 447 -127.78 -14.72 8.64
C GLN A 447 -128.74 -15.37 9.66
N LEU A 448 -128.20 -16.01 10.70
CA LEU A 448 -129.02 -16.61 11.74
C LEU A 448 -129.82 -15.56 12.54
N LYS A 449 -129.20 -14.40 12.83
CA LYS A 449 -129.85 -13.30 13.56
C LYS A 449 -130.88 -12.57 12.71
N GLU A 450 -130.59 -12.40 11.43
CA GLU A 450 -131.48 -11.83 10.43
C GLU A 450 -132.78 -12.66 10.34
N HIS A 451 -132.68 -13.99 10.29
CA HIS A 451 -133.85 -14.89 10.28
C HIS A 451 -134.75 -14.76 11.53
N HIS A 452 -134.21 -14.28 12.66
CA HIS A 452 -134.94 -14.10 13.92
C HIS A 452 -135.34 -12.64 14.19
N ALA A 453 -135.07 -11.71 13.25
CA ALA A 453 -135.42 -10.31 13.40
C ALA A 453 -136.94 -10.11 13.25
N LYS A 454 -137.56 -9.41 14.21
CA LYS A 454 -139.01 -9.16 14.24
C LYS A 454 -139.44 -7.81 13.66
N SER A 455 -138.50 -6.90 13.44
CA SER A 455 -138.75 -5.58 12.85
C SER A 455 -138.05 -5.45 11.51
N GLU A 456 -138.73 -4.81 10.55
CA GLU A 456 -138.23 -4.56 9.20
C GLU A 456 -136.96 -3.69 9.22
N GLU A 457 -136.86 -2.76 10.17
CA GLU A 457 -135.67 -1.93 10.40
C GLU A 457 -134.45 -2.76 10.83
N SER A 458 -134.63 -3.76 11.72
CA SER A 458 -133.53 -4.65 12.14
C SER A 458 -133.06 -5.58 11.02
N HIS A 459 -133.96 -5.98 10.13
CA HIS A 459 -133.64 -6.81 8.97
C HIS A 459 -132.78 -6.04 7.96
N ALA A 460 -133.17 -4.80 7.64
CA ALA A 460 -132.41 -3.92 6.75
C ALA A 460 -130.98 -3.63 7.28
N ILE A 461 -130.83 -3.36 8.59
CA ILE A 461 -129.53 -3.11 9.21
C ILE A 461 -128.63 -4.37 9.18
N LEU A 462 -129.21 -5.56 9.43
CA LEU A 462 -128.44 -6.82 9.41
C LEU A 462 -127.99 -7.20 7.99
N LEU A 463 -128.84 -6.97 6.98
CA LEU A 463 -128.48 -7.13 5.56
C LEU A 463 -127.33 -6.18 5.18
N GLU A 464 -127.42 -4.90 5.55
CA GLU A 464 -126.35 -3.92 5.26
C GLU A 464 -125.01 -4.33 5.94
N LEU A 465 -125.07 -4.81 7.18
CA LEU A 465 -123.88 -5.30 7.89
C LEU A 465 -123.29 -6.55 7.23
N GLN A 466 -124.12 -7.46 6.75
CA GLN A 466 -123.68 -8.66 6.04
C GLN A 466 -122.96 -8.31 4.73
N GLU A 467 -123.50 -7.37 3.95
CA GLU A 467 -122.88 -6.89 2.71
C GLU A 467 -121.52 -6.26 2.96
N ARG A 468 -121.40 -5.44 4.00
CA ARG A 468 -120.12 -4.83 4.40
C ARG A 468 -119.07 -5.87 4.79
N ILE A 469 -119.47 -6.90 5.55
CA ILE A 469 -118.54 -7.97 5.96
C ILE A 469 -118.15 -8.86 4.77
N TYR A 470 -119.08 -9.12 3.84
CA TYR A 470 -118.77 -9.84 2.62
C TYR A 470 -117.79 -9.06 1.73
N ALA A 471 -117.95 -7.74 1.61
CA ALA A 471 -117.02 -6.89 0.90
C ALA A 471 -115.60 -6.93 1.49
N ILE A 472 -115.48 -7.02 2.83
CA ILE A 472 -114.20 -7.18 3.53
C ILE A 472 -113.60 -8.58 3.30
N GLU A 473 -114.42 -9.65 3.34
CA GLU A 473 -113.99 -11.03 3.07
C GLU A 473 -113.48 -11.19 1.63
N LEU A 474 -114.20 -10.62 0.66
CA LEU A 474 -113.82 -10.60 -0.73
C LEU A 474 -112.51 -9.85 -0.97
N LEU A 475 -112.33 -8.68 -0.34
CA LEU A 475 -111.10 -7.89 -0.42
C LEU A 475 -109.92 -8.66 0.18
N HIS A 476 -110.11 -9.24 1.37
CA HIS A 476 -109.09 -10.06 2.04
C HIS A 476 -108.68 -11.28 1.21
N ARG A 477 -109.64 -11.94 0.55
CA ARG A 477 -109.39 -13.08 -0.33
C ARG A 477 -108.56 -12.69 -1.56
N GLN A 478 -108.84 -11.55 -2.18
CA GLN A 478 -108.12 -11.09 -3.36
C GLN A 478 -106.71 -10.59 -3.08
N LEU A 479 -106.49 -9.87 -1.96
CA LEU A 479 -105.15 -9.48 -1.54
C LEU A 479 -104.20 -10.67 -1.43
N TYR A 480 -104.71 -11.79 -0.88
CA TYR A 480 -103.89 -12.97 -0.64
C TYR A 480 -103.78 -13.93 -1.84
N GLN A 481 -104.81 -14.01 -2.69
CA GLN A 481 -104.74 -14.81 -3.93
C GLN A 481 -103.87 -14.16 -5.00
N SER A 482 -103.57 -12.85 -4.85
CA SER A 482 -102.63 -12.16 -5.72
C SER A 482 -101.18 -12.43 -5.29
N ASN A 483 -100.24 -12.44 -6.24
CA ASN A 483 -98.81 -12.57 -5.95
C ASN A 483 -98.21 -11.30 -5.28
N SER A 484 -99.02 -10.31 -4.92
CA SER A 484 -98.59 -9.05 -4.33
C SER A 484 -99.56 -8.59 -3.24
N LEU A 485 -99.14 -8.64 -1.97
CA LEU A 485 -99.91 -8.10 -0.84
C LEU A 485 -100.14 -6.57 -0.89
N LYS A 486 -99.59 -5.88 -1.90
CA LYS A 486 -99.67 -4.42 -2.06
C LYS A 486 -100.69 -3.97 -3.10
N GLU A 487 -101.09 -4.84 -4.01
CA GLU A 487 -101.89 -4.47 -5.18
C GLU A 487 -103.03 -5.46 -5.39
N ILE A 488 -104.22 -4.95 -5.70
CA ILE A 488 -105.39 -5.76 -6.04
C ILE A 488 -105.92 -5.39 -7.42
N CYS A 489 -106.40 -6.39 -8.16
CA CYS A 489 -107.09 -6.16 -9.41
C CYS A 489 -108.50 -5.61 -9.13
N PHE A 490 -108.69 -4.32 -9.38
CA PHE A 490 -109.96 -3.63 -9.11
C PHE A 490 -111.13 -4.21 -9.92
N ASP A 491 -110.90 -4.62 -11.16
CA ASP A 491 -111.94 -5.18 -12.03
C ASP A 491 -112.53 -6.47 -11.42
N THR A 492 -111.67 -7.38 -10.95
CA THR A 492 -112.09 -8.63 -10.33
C THR A 492 -112.78 -8.37 -8.99
N TYR A 493 -112.32 -7.38 -8.21
CA TYR A 493 -112.96 -6.98 -6.95
C TYR A 493 -114.39 -6.52 -7.20
N MET A 494 -114.55 -5.57 -8.13
CA MET A 494 -115.82 -4.94 -8.41
C MET A 494 -116.84 -5.93 -8.97
N GLN A 495 -116.42 -6.83 -9.88
CA GLN A 495 -117.28 -7.90 -10.39
C GLN A 495 -117.81 -8.82 -9.27
N GLY A 496 -116.95 -9.22 -8.34
CA GLY A 496 -117.35 -10.08 -7.22
C GLY A 496 -118.31 -9.38 -6.25
N LEU A 497 -118.10 -8.08 -6.03
CA LEU A 497 -118.97 -7.26 -5.17
C LEU A 497 -120.36 -7.07 -5.81
N VAL A 498 -120.40 -6.71 -7.09
CA VAL A 498 -121.64 -6.50 -7.84
C VAL A 498 -122.46 -7.79 -7.95
N GLU A 499 -121.82 -8.94 -8.18
CA GLU A 499 -122.52 -10.22 -8.24
C GLU A 499 -123.14 -10.60 -6.88
N ASN A 500 -122.46 -10.31 -5.77
CA ASN A 500 -123.03 -10.55 -4.43
C ASN A 500 -124.27 -9.67 -4.20
N MET A 501 -124.17 -8.36 -4.44
CA MET A 501 -125.32 -7.45 -4.33
C MET A 501 -126.48 -7.94 -5.21
N ARG A 502 -126.19 -8.39 -6.44
CA ARG A 502 -127.21 -8.93 -7.34
C ARG A 502 -127.94 -10.14 -6.74
N GLN A 503 -127.23 -11.07 -6.11
CA GLN A 503 -127.82 -12.25 -5.50
C GLN A 503 -128.69 -11.92 -4.28
N THR A 504 -128.26 -10.97 -3.45
CA THR A 504 -128.98 -10.55 -2.24
C THR A 504 -130.29 -9.83 -2.55
N TYR A 505 -130.31 -8.95 -3.56
CA TYR A 505 -131.51 -8.20 -3.94
C TYR A 505 -132.43 -8.93 -4.93
N ALA A 506 -131.97 -9.98 -5.61
CA ALA A 506 -132.79 -10.77 -6.52
C ALA A 506 -133.87 -11.61 -5.79
N THR A 507 -133.75 -11.86 -4.49
CA THR A 507 -134.73 -12.60 -3.69
C THR A 507 -135.86 -11.76 -3.09
N GLY A 508 -135.99 -10.49 -3.50
CA GLY A 508 -136.94 -9.54 -2.89
C GLY A 508 -137.82 -8.75 -3.87
N VAL A 509 -138.38 -9.35 -4.92
CA VAL A 509 -139.59 -8.83 -5.62
C VAL A 509 -140.38 -10.01 -6.24
N ALA A 510 -141.64 -10.14 -5.80
CA ALA A 510 -142.70 -11.10 -6.16
C ALA A 510 -142.73 -12.46 -5.43
#